data_AF-A0A7Y0X492-F1
#
_entry.id   AF-A0A7Y0X492-F1
#
_cell.length_a   1.000
_cell.length_b   1.000
_cell.length_c   1.000
_cell.angle_alpha   90.00
_cell.angle_beta   90.00
_cell.angle_gamma   90.00
#
_symmetry.space_group_name_H-M   'P 1'
#
loop_
_entity.id
_entity.type
_entity.pdbx_description
1 polymer ?
#
loop_
_entity_poly.entity_id
_entity_poly.type
_entity_poly.pdbx_seq_one_letter_code
_entity_poly.pdbx_strand_id
1 'polypeptide(L)'
;FNFDPLTQTPIKGETFQGYADDSCWARGQSWAIHGFAQTYLYTKNPEFLALAKKLALFVTPYLQDDAVPVWDYRLPESEHPYKDSSAGAI
;
A
#
# COMPACT_ATOMS: atom_id res chain seq x y z
N PHE A 1 8.42 8.98 0.64
CA PHE A 1 9.65 8.95 -0.20
C PHE A 1 10.22 10.35 -0.19
N ASN A 2 11.49 10.47 0.15
CA ASN A 2 12.17 11.76 0.29
C ASN A 2 12.94 12.09 -0.98
N PHE A 3 12.90 13.36 -1.35
CA PHE A 3 13.59 13.91 -2.50
C PHE A 3 14.46 15.08 -2.04
N ASP A 4 15.59 15.27 -2.69
CA ASP A 4 16.41 16.47 -2.51
C ASP A 4 15.64 17.69 -3.05
N PRO A 5 15.42 18.75 -2.26
CA PRO A 5 14.56 19.87 -2.66
C PRO A 5 15.16 20.73 -3.78
N LEU A 6 16.47 20.66 -4.02
CA LEU A 6 17.16 21.43 -5.04
C LEU A 6 17.28 20.64 -6.36
N THR A 7 17.68 19.37 -6.26
CA THR A 7 17.98 18.53 -7.42
C THR A 7 16.81 17.65 -7.84
N GLN A 8 15.77 17.52 -6.99
CA GLN A 8 14.63 16.62 -7.17
C GLN A 8 15.03 15.14 -7.31
N THR A 9 16.26 14.80 -6.91
CA THR A 9 16.74 13.43 -6.97
C THR A 9 16.13 12.60 -5.84
N PRO A 10 15.77 11.33 -6.11
CA PRO A 10 15.25 10.45 -5.08
C PRO A 10 16.33 10.12 -4.04
N ILE A 11 16.02 10.31 -2.76
CA ILE A 11 16.92 9.99 -1.64
C ILE A 11 16.62 8.59 -1.11
N LYS A 12 15.42 8.39 -0.55
CA LYS A 12 14.99 7.09 0.00
C LYS A 12 13.48 6.99 0.17
N GLY A 13 12.98 5.76 0.16
CA GLY A 13 11.70 5.43 0.76
C GLY A 13 11.84 5.40 2.28
N GLU A 14 10.83 5.90 2.98
CA GLU A 14 10.70 5.74 4.42
C GLU A 14 9.21 5.71 4.77
N THR A 15 8.90 5.13 5.92
CA THR A 15 7.54 5.09 6.45
C THR A 15 7.47 5.86 7.77
N PHE A 16 6.29 6.41 8.05
CA PHE A 16 5.99 7.03 9.36
C PHE A 16 5.03 6.19 10.20
N GLN A 17 4.28 5.27 9.56
CA GLN A 17 3.20 4.52 10.21
C GLN A 17 3.29 3.01 9.98
N GLY A 18 4.08 2.56 8.99
CA GLY A 18 4.36 1.14 8.79
C GLY A 18 5.34 0.62 9.83
N TYR A 19 5.45 -0.71 9.89
CA TYR A 19 6.36 -1.38 10.80
C TYR A 19 7.84 -1.03 10.56
N ALA A 20 8.27 -0.97 9.30
CA ALA A 20 9.64 -0.63 8.90
C ALA A 20 9.66 0.07 7.54
N ASP A 21 10.76 0.74 7.20
CA ASP A 21 10.90 1.46 5.92
C ASP A 21 10.70 0.55 4.69
N ASP A 22 10.94 -0.76 4.83
CA ASP A 22 10.77 -1.80 3.81
C ASP A 22 9.58 -2.76 4.07
N SER A 23 8.75 -2.45 5.07
CA SER A 23 7.49 -3.15 5.33
C SER A 23 6.37 -2.67 4.40
N CYS A 24 5.14 -3.15 4.59
CA CYS A 24 4.01 -2.75 3.76
C CYS A 24 2.78 -2.43 4.60
N TRP A 25 2.71 -1.17 5.02
CA TRP A 25 1.57 -0.63 5.76
C TRP A 25 0.25 -0.75 4.96
N ALA A 26 -0.73 -1.42 5.53
CA ALA A 26 -1.92 -1.86 4.80
C ALA A 26 -2.80 -0.72 4.29
N ARG A 27 -2.99 0.33 5.10
CA ARG A 27 -3.76 1.51 4.67
C ARG A 27 -3.05 2.30 3.57
N GLY A 28 -1.72 2.38 3.61
CA GLY A 28 -0.93 2.98 2.52
C GLY A 28 -1.06 2.22 1.21
N GLN A 29 -1.04 0.87 1.27
CA GLN A 29 -1.29 0.02 0.11
C GLN A 29 -2.70 0.22 -0.45
N SER A 30 -3.69 0.37 0.43
CA SER A 30 -5.09 0.58 0.04
C SER A 30 -5.28 1.94 -0.64
N TRP A 31 -4.62 3.00 -0.16
CA TRP A 31 -4.56 4.30 -0.86
C TRP A 31 -3.99 4.19 -2.27
N ALA A 32 -2.95 3.39 -2.48
CA ALA A 32 -2.37 3.20 -3.80
C ALA A 32 -3.34 2.45 -4.74
N ILE A 33 -3.97 1.36 -4.27
CA ILE A 33 -4.95 0.61 -5.07
C ILE A 33 -6.10 1.53 -5.50
N HIS A 34 -6.73 2.20 -4.53
CA HIS A 34 -7.85 3.08 -4.78
C HIS A 34 -7.44 4.28 -5.66
N GLY A 35 -6.33 4.95 -5.33
CA GLY A 35 -5.84 6.12 -6.05
C GLY A 35 -5.51 5.83 -7.51
N PHE A 36 -4.83 4.73 -7.82
CA PHE A 36 -4.54 4.36 -9.21
C PHE A 36 -5.79 3.92 -9.97
N ALA A 37 -6.72 3.21 -9.32
CA ALA A 37 -8.01 2.88 -9.93
C ALA A 37 -8.81 4.16 -10.28
N GLN A 38 -8.89 5.12 -9.36
CA GLN A 38 -9.53 6.42 -9.59
C GLN A 38 -8.84 7.19 -10.71
N THR A 39 -7.50 7.22 -10.71
CA THR A 39 -6.73 7.94 -11.73
C THR A 39 -6.97 7.37 -13.14
N TYR A 40 -7.10 6.04 -13.26
CA TYR A 40 -7.54 5.41 -14.51
C TYR A 40 -8.94 5.89 -14.93
N LEU A 41 -9.89 6.02 -14.01
CA LEU A 41 -11.24 6.48 -14.34
C LEU A 41 -11.23 7.88 -14.97
N TYR A 42 -10.39 8.79 -14.47
CA TYR A 42 -10.26 10.16 -14.99
C TYR A 42 -9.42 10.27 -16.26
N THR A 43 -8.32 9.53 -16.36
CA THR A 43 -7.33 9.71 -17.44
C THR A 43 -7.49 8.70 -18.59
N LYS A 44 -8.14 7.57 -18.33
CA LYS A 44 -8.20 6.38 -19.19
C LYS A 44 -6.83 5.80 -19.58
N ASN A 45 -5.74 6.20 -18.92
CA ASN A 45 -4.42 5.62 -19.17
C ASN A 45 -4.36 4.20 -18.58
N PRO A 46 -4.23 3.15 -19.41
CA PRO A 46 -4.27 1.75 -18.96
C PRO A 46 -3.15 1.37 -17.98
N GLU A 47 -2.05 2.12 -17.93
CA GLU A 47 -0.95 1.86 -16.98
C GLU A 47 -1.41 1.97 -15.53
N PHE A 48 -2.30 2.92 -15.22
CA PHE A 48 -2.83 3.07 -13.86
C PHE A 48 -3.75 1.92 -13.47
N LEU A 49 -4.56 1.41 -14.40
CA LEU A 49 -5.39 0.23 -14.13
C LEU A 49 -4.51 -1.01 -13.92
N ALA A 50 -3.47 -1.19 -14.73
CA ALA A 50 -2.53 -2.29 -14.59
C ALA A 50 -1.82 -2.24 -13.23
N LEU A 51 -1.40 -1.05 -12.80
CA LEU A 51 -0.76 -0.87 -11.50
C LEU A 51 -1.72 -1.14 -10.33
N ALA A 52 -2.94 -0.61 -10.37
CA ALA A 52 -3.95 -0.86 -9.35
C ALA A 52 -4.23 -2.37 -9.18
N LYS A 53 -4.37 -3.10 -10.29
CA LYS A 53 -4.54 -4.56 -10.28
C LYS A 53 -3.34 -5.29 -9.69
N LYS A 54 -2.11 -4.88 -10.06
CA LYS A 54 -0.88 -5.47 -9.52
C LYS A 54 -0.78 -5.28 -8.01
N LEU A 55 -1.12 -4.09 -7.52
CA LEU A 55 -1.14 -3.77 -6.09
C LEU A 55 -2.21 -4.57 -5.33
N ALA A 56 -3.39 -4.76 -5.91
CA ALA A 56 -4.45 -5.58 -5.32
C ALA A 56 -4.06 -7.08 -5.27
N LEU A 57 -3.45 -7.60 -6.34
CA LEU A 57 -2.95 -8.98 -6.37
C LEU A 57 -1.87 -9.23 -5.32
N PHE A 58 -1.02 -8.24 -5.03
CA PHE A 58 -0.03 -8.34 -3.96
C PHE A 58 -0.67 -8.56 -2.59
N VAL A 59 -1.85 -7.97 -2.32
CA VAL A 59 -2.55 -8.08 -1.03
C VAL A 59 -3.19 -9.46 -0.83
N THR A 60 -3.61 -10.11 -1.91
CA THR A 60 -4.44 -11.33 -1.86
C THR A 60 -3.86 -12.45 -0.96
N PRO A 61 -2.55 -12.78 -1.00
CA PRO A 61 -1.97 -13.82 -0.15
C PRO A 61 -1.95 -13.50 1.35
N TYR A 62 -2.14 -12.24 1.73
CA TYR A 62 -2.11 -11.80 3.13
C TYR A 62 -3.50 -11.70 3.77
N LEU A 63 -4.56 -11.80 2.98
CA LEU A 63 -5.92 -11.77 3.48
C LEU A 63 -6.30 -13.13 4.09
N GLN A 64 -6.90 -13.08 5.28
CA GLN A 64 -7.44 -14.24 5.97
C GLN A 64 -8.92 -14.42 5.60
N ASP A 65 -9.57 -15.44 6.18
CA ASP A 65 -10.97 -15.78 5.90
C ASP A 65 -11.96 -14.64 6.17
N ASP A 66 -11.63 -13.73 7.11
CA ASP A 66 -12.45 -12.55 7.41
C ASP A 66 -12.32 -11.42 6.37
N ALA A 67 -11.38 -11.56 5.43
CA ALA A 67 -10.99 -10.55 4.45
C ALA A 67 -10.62 -9.17 5.05
N VAL A 68 -10.29 -9.11 6.34
CA VAL A 68 -9.84 -7.89 7.01
C VAL A 68 -8.31 -7.84 7.03
N PRO A 69 -7.68 -6.81 6.45
CA PRO A 69 -6.23 -6.67 6.47
C PRO A 69 -5.66 -6.62 7.89
N VAL A 70 -4.48 -7.21 8.06
CA VAL A 70 -3.57 -6.82 9.15
C VAL A 70 -3.05 -5.40 8.88
N TRP A 71 -2.62 -4.68 9.91
CA TRP A 71 -2.19 -3.29 9.78
C TRP A 71 -0.90 -3.10 8.96
N ASP A 72 -0.05 -4.15 8.87
CA ASP A 72 1.13 -4.20 7.99
C ASP A 72 1.30 -5.63 7.44
N TYR A 73 1.43 -5.77 6.12
CA TYR A 73 1.51 -7.07 5.43
C TYR A 73 2.88 -7.76 5.57
N ARG A 74 3.91 -7.04 6.04
CA ARG A 74 5.26 -7.59 6.26
C ARG A 74 5.63 -7.62 7.74
N LEU A 75 4.62 -7.69 8.59
CA LEU A 75 4.81 -7.77 10.02
C LEU A 75 5.55 -9.08 10.41
N PRO A 76 6.60 -9.05 11.24
CA PRO A 76 7.26 -10.26 11.73
C PRO A 76 6.33 -11.08 12.63
N GLU A 77 6.55 -12.40 12.69
CA GLU A 77 5.76 -13.31 13.54
C GLU A 77 5.82 -12.98 15.05
N SER A 78 6.85 -12.24 15.48
CA SER A 78 7.01 -11.80 16.87
C SER A 78 6.06 -10.68 17.28
N GLU A 79 5.44 -10.00 16.32
CA GLU A 79 4.57 -8.84 16.55
C GLU A 79 3.09 -9.23 16.52
N HIS A 80 2.25 -8.45 17.19
CA HIS A 80 0.81 -8.73 17.22
C HIS A 80 0.12 -8.21 15.93
N PRO A 81 -0.60 -9.07 15.17
CA PRO A 81 -1.17 -8.72 13.88
C PRO A 81 -2.53 -8.01 14.03
N TYR A 82 -2.54 -6.81 14.61
CA TYR A 82 -3.76 -6.01 14.72
C TYR A 82 -4.41 -5.82 13.34
N LYS A 83 -5.74 -5.89 13.31
CA LYS A 83 -6.51 -5.68 12.08
C LYS A 83 -6.70 -4.20 11.81
N ASP A 84 -6.61 -3.82 10.54
CA ASP A 84 -6.94 -2.48 10.06
C ASP A 84 -8.16 -2.56 9.13
N SER A 85 -9.34 -2.48 9.73
CA SER A 85 -10.60 -2.47 8.97
C SER A 85 -10.73 -1.25 8.05
N SER A 86 -10.04 -0.15 8.35
CA SER A 86 -10.04 1.02 7.47
C SER A 86 -9.32 0.72 6.16
N ALA A 87 -8.21 -0.04 6.18
CA ALA A 87 -7.55 -0.54 4.98
C ALA A 87 -8.51 -1.39 4.11
N GLY A 88 -9.31 -2.26 4.73
CA GLY A 88 -10.30 -3.08 4.01
C GLY A 88 -11.50 -2.30 3.45
N ALA A 89 -11.80 -1.11 3.99
CA ALA A 89 -12.93 -0.29 3.57
C ALA A 89 -12.65 0.64 2.36
N ILE A 90 -11.36 0.84 2.05
CA ILE A 90 -10.86 1.75 1.01
C ILE A 90 -10.83 1.06 -0.36
#